data_AF-X1VLJ2-F1
#
_entry.id   AF-X1VLJ2-F1
#
_cell.length_a   1.000
_cell.length_b   1.000
_cell.length_c   1.000
_cell.angle_alpha   90.00
_cell.angle_beta   90.00
_cell.angle_gamma   90.00
#
_symmetry.space_group_name_H-M   'P 1'
#
loop_
_entity.id
_entity.type
_entity.pdbx_description
1 polymer ?
#
loop_
_entity_poly.entity_id
_entity_poly.type
_entity_poly.pdbx_seq_one_letter_code
_entity_poly.pdbx_strand_id
1 'polypeptide(L)'
;MILKPEPIFEATEAIITQRAADQESDRLPVILLTPQGRRFSQEIAYELSRHNRLILICGRYEGVDERVRDYLVTDEISIGDYVLSGGELAAMVA
;
A
#
# COMPACT_ATOMS: atom_id res chain seq x y z
N MET A 1 0.19 18.42 -7.39
CA MET A 1 -0.90 17.60 -7.99
C MET A 1 -1.22 16.46 -7.04
N ILE A 2 -2.48 16.06 -6.91
CA ILE A 2 -2.92 14.95 -6.04
C ILE A 2 -3.56 13.85 -6.89
N LEU A 3 -3.24 12.59 -6.62
CA LEU A 3 -3.88 11.46 -7.28
C LEU A 3 -5.34 11.36 -6.84
N LYS A 4 -6.24 11.29 -7.82
CA LYS A 4 -7.67 11.06 -7.58
C LYS A 4 -7.88 9.72 -6.89
N PRO A 5 -8.88 9.58 -6.01
CA PRO A 5 -9.14 8.32 -5.32
C PRO A 5 -9.66 7.26 -6.30
N GLU A 6 -10.59 7.62 -7.18
CA GLU A 6 -11.35 6.66 -8.00
C GLU A 6 -10.47 5.68 -8.81
N PRO A 7 -9.42 6.12 -9.53
CA PRO A 7 -8.52 5.18 -10.21
C PRO A 7 -7.78 4.21 -9.28
N ILE A 8 -7.50 4.61 -8.04
CA ILE A 8 -6.81 3.77 -7.06
C ILE A 8 -7.77 2.72 -6.48
N PHE A 9 -9.01 3.13 -6.18
CA PHE A 9 -10.06 2.19 -5.77
C PHE A 9 -10.32 1.15 -6.86
N GLU A 10 -10.58 1.59 -8.09
CA GLU A 10 -10.85 0.70 -9.22
C GLU A 10 -9.70 -0.29 -9.47
N ALA A 11 -8.45 0.19 -9.45
CA ALA A 11 -7.28 -0.68 -9.62
C ALA A 11 -7.16 -1.73 -8.51
N THR A 12 -7.42 -1.32 -7.26
CA THR A 12 -7.34 -2.22 -6.10
C THR A 12 -8.46 -3.26 -6.13
N GLU A 13 -9.69 -2.85 -6.41
CA GLU A 13 -10.84 -3.74 -6.56
C GLU A 13 -10.67 -4.73 -7.72
N ALA A 14 -10.08 -4.30 -8.83
CA ALA A 14 -9.77 -5.17 -9.96
C ALA A 14 -8.78 -6.28 -9.57
N ILE A 15 -7.73 -5.96 -8.80
CA ILE A 15 -6.74 -6.94 -8.30
C ILE A 15 -7.39 -7.94 -7.33
N ILE A 16 -8.29 -7.46 -6.47
CA ILE A 16 -9.03 -8.29 -5.52
C ILE A 16 -9.96 -9.25 -6.30
N THR A 17 -10.75 -8.72 -7.23
CA THR A 17 -11.76 -9.48 -7.98
C THR A 17 -11.17 -10.55 -8.89
N GLN A 18 -10.05 -10.25 -9.59
CA GLN A 18 -9.38 -11.22 -10.46
C GLN A 18 -8.93 -12.50 -9.73
N ARG A 19 -8.81 -12.44 -8.41
CA ARG A 19 -8.17 -13.48 -7.60
C ARG A 19 -9.06 -14.00 -6.47
N ALA A 20 -10.35 -13.70 -6.52
CA ALA A 20 -11.36 -14.18 -5.56
C ALA A 20 -11.61 -15.71 -5.63
N ALA A 21 -10.92 -16.43 -6.52
CA ALA A 21 -10.98 -17.89 -6.63
C ALA A 21 -10.21 -18.61 -5.50
N ASP A 22 -9.25 -17.95 -4.87
CA ASP A 22 -8.48 -18.51 -3.76
C ASP A 22 -9.19 -18.16 -2.45
N GLN A 23 -10.08 -19.06 -2.02
CA GLN A 23 -10.81 -18.94 -0.77
C GLN A 23 -9.87 -19.03 0.44
N GLU A 24 -9.36 -17.90 0.89
CA GLU A 24 -8.86 -17.79 2.24
C GLU A 24 -9.29 -16.44 2.82
N SER A 25 -10.03 -16.49 3.91
CA SER A 25 -10.71 -15.36 4.57
C SER A 25 -9.75 -14.38 5.26
N ASP A 26 -8.49 -14.34 4.83
CA ASP A 26 -7.49 -13.45 5.43
C ASP A 26 -7.61 -12.06 4.80
N ARG A 27 -7.62 -11.02 5.65
CA ARG A 27 -7.85 -9.64 5.20
C ARG A 27 -6.61 -9.18 4.43
N LEU A 28 -6.70 -9.18 3.10
CA LEU A 28 -5.61 -8.75 2.21
C LEU A 28 -5.08 -7.38 2.62
N PRO A 29 -3.82 -7.28 3.08
CA PRO A 29 -3.24 -6.00 3.45
C PRO A 29 -3.07 -5.11 2.23
N VAL A 30 -3.57 -3.88 2.36
CA VAL A 30 -3.37 -2.79 1.42
C VAL A 30 -2.51 -1.75 2.12
N ILE A 31 -1.29 -1.58 1.63
CA ILE A 31 -0.25 -0.78 2.29
C ILE A 31 0.02 0.46 1.44
N LEU A 32 -0.11 1.64 2.03
CA LEU A 32 0.33 2.87 1.38
C LEU A 32 1.79 3.15 1.74
N LEU A 33 2.61 3.35 0.71
CA LEU A 33 4.00 3.75 0.90
C LEU A 33 4.09 5.27 0.98
N THR A 34 4.45 5.76 2.15
CA THR A 34 4.42 7.18 2.50
C THR A 34 5.42 7.48 3.60
N PRO A 35 6.13 8.64 3.55
CA PRO A 35 7.05 9.03 4.60
C PRO A 35 6.35 9.25 5.97
N GLN A 36 5.02 9.36 6.00
CA GLN A 36 4.23 9.51 7.22
C GLN A 36 3.91 8.17 7.93
N GLY A 37 4.18 7.04 7.26
CA GLY A 37 3.88 5.72 7.78
C GLY A 37 4.87 5.26 8.86
N ARG A 38 4.59 4.11 9.48
CA ARG A 38 5.53 3.49 10.42
C ARG A 38 6.80 3.08 9.67
N ARG A 39 7.96 3.30 10.30
CA ARG A 39 9.26 3.05 9.68
C ARG A 39 9.48 1.56 9.49
N PHE A 40 9.73 1.14 8.27
CA PHE A 40 10.04 -0.23 7.89
C PHE A 40 11.26 -0.74 8.66
N SER A 41 11.11 -1.95 9.21
CA SER A 41 12.11 -2.64 10.01
C SER A 41 12.06 -4.13 9.72
N GLN A 42 13.04 -4.88 10.22
CA GLN A 42 13.07 -6.33 10.04
C GLN A 42 11.85 -7.02 10.69
N GLU A 43 11.38 -6.49 11.80
CA GLU A 43 10.19 -6.98 12.50
C GLU A 43 8.93 -6.80 11.63
N ILE A 44 8.80 -5.65 10.97
CA ILE A 44 7.69 -5.39 10.05
C ILE A 44 7.83 -6.27 8.80
N ALA A 45 9.04 -6.46 8.26
CA ALA A 45 9.25 -7.38 7.14
C ALA A 45 8.79 -8.81 7.49
N TYR A 46 9.10 -9.26 8.71
CA TYR A 46 8.62 -10.55 9.20
C TYR A 46 7.10 -10.58 9.36
N GLU A 47 6.49 -9.54 9.92
CA GLU A 47 5.03 -9.38 10.03
C GLU A 47 4.36 -9.50 8.65
N LEU A 48 4.82 -8.72 7.67
CA LEU A 48 4.28 -8.69 6.31
C LEU A 48 4.47 -10.01 5.57
N SER A 49 5.59 -10.72 5.81
CA SER A 49 5.87 -12.03 5.19
C SER A 49 4.89 -13.14 5.58
N ARG A 50 4.10 -12.93 6.65
CA ARG A 50 3.07 -13.89 7.08
C ARG A 50 1.81 -13.83 6.23
N HIS A 51 1.64 -12.78 5.44
CA HIS A 51 0.54 -12.66 4.51
C HIS A 51 0.91 -13.32 3.18
N ASN A 52 0.02 -14.17 2.67
CA ASN A 52 0.20 -14.81 1.37
C ASN A 52 0.26 -13.79 0.21
N ARG A 53 -0.34 -12.61 0.42
CA ARG A 53 -0.50 -11.56 -0.59
C ARG A 53 -0.49 -10.19 0.08
N LEU A 54 0.02 -9.20 -0.64
CA LEU A 54 0.04 -7.80 -0.25
C LEU A 54 -0.35 -6.94 -1.47
N ILE A 55 -1.03 -5.83 -1.24
CA ILE A 55 -1.19 -4.75 -2.23
C ILE A 55 -0.39 -3.56 -1.74
N LEU A 56 0.52 -3.05 -2.58
CA LEU A 56 1.33 -1.88 -2.28
C LEU A 56 0.89 -0.70 -3.15
N ILE A 57 0.39 0.36 -2.52
CA ILE A 57 0.01 1.60 -3.20
C ILE A 57 1.23 2.52 -3.25
N CYS A 58 1.70 2.77 -4.47
CA CYS A 58 2.79 3.69 -4.75
C CYS A 58 2.25 5.09 -5.03
N GLY A 59 2.42 6.02 -4.09
CA GLY A 59 2.10 7.42 -4.31
C GLY A 59 2.99 8.07 -5.38
N ARG A 60 2.47 9.11 -6.03
CA ARG A 60 3.21 10.01 -6.94
C ARG A 60 2.75 11.45 -6.72
N TYR A 61 3.48 12.39 -7.32
CA TYR A 61 3.20 13.83 -7.18
C TYR A 61 3.26 14.26 -5.71
N GLU A 62 2.28 15.02 -5.21
CA GLU A 62 2.21 15.44 -3.80
C GLU A 62 1.56 14.38 -2.91
N GLY A 63 1.06 13.27 -3.48
CA GLY A 63 0.43 12.18 -2.75
C GLY A 63 -0.91 11.74 -3.32
N VAL A 64 -1.65 11.02 -2.48
CA VAL A 64 -2.98 10.47 -2.78
C VAL A 64 -4.05 11.26 -2.04
N ASP A 65 -5.27 11.26 -2.57
CA ASP A 65 -6.44 11.77 -1.86
C ASP A 65 -6.65 11.03 -0.53
N GLU A 66 -6.96 11.76 0.55
CA GLU A 66 -7.09 11.21 1.91
C GLU A 66 -8.12 10.08 2.01
N ARG A 67 -9.16 10.07 1.16
CA ARG A 67 -10.15 9.00 1.13
C ARG A 67 -9.55 7.63 0.80
N VAL A 68 -8.43 7.59 0.08
CA VAL A 68 -7.69 6.35 -0.13
C VAL A 68 -7.14 5.83 1.20
N ARG A 69 -6.59 6.72 2.04
CA ARG A 69 -6.07 6.37 3.36
C ARG A 69 -7.17 5.89 4.29
N ASP A 70 -8.26 6.64 4.35
CA ASP A 70 -9.36 6.37 5.29
C ASP A 70 -10.12 5.08 5.00
N TYR A 71 -10.33 4.74 3.73
CA TYR A 71 -11.27 3.70 3.33
C TYR A 71 -10.65 2.50 2.60
N LEU A 72 -9.42 2.61 2.10
CA LEU A 72 -8.76 1.54 1.33
C LEU A 72 -7.52 0.99 2.03
N VAL A 73 -6.74 1.86 2.66
CA VAL A 73 -5.45 1.50 3.26
C VAL A 73 -5.65 0.81 4.61
N THR A 74 -4.86 -0.24 4.85
CA THR A 74 -4.83 -1.00 6.09
C THR A 74 -3.60 -0.71 6.95
N ASP A 75 -2.52 -0.24 6.32
CA ASP A 75 -1.29 0.17 7.00
C ASP A 75 -0.50 1.18 6.15
N GLU A 76 0.32 1.99 6.79
CA GLU A 76 1.17 2.98 6.13
C GLU A 76 2.64 2.69 6.46
N ILE A 77 3.49 2.52 5.45
CA ILE A 77 4.90 2.17 5.63
C ILE A 77 5.80 3.25 5.03
N SER A 78 6.79 3.67 5.83
CA SER A 78 7.90 4.53 5.40
C SER A 78 9.19 3.72 5.35
N ILE A 79 10.01 3.89 4.31
CA ILE A 79 11.36 3.27 4.25
C ILE A 79 12.46 4.14 4.89
N GLY A 80 12.10 5.29 5.47
CA GLY A 80 13.02 6.15 6.20
C GLY A 80 12.64 7.63 6.21
N ASP A 81 13.45 8.43 6.92
CA ASP A 81 13.18 9.84 7.19
C ASP A 81 13.63 10.75 6.02
N TYR A 82 13.08 10.49 4.85
CA TYR A 82 13.34 11.25 3.62
C TYR A 82 12.16 11.13 2.65
N VAL A 83 12.09 12.04 1.68
CA VAL A 83 11.02 12.07 0.67
C VAL A 83 11.56 11.57 -0.67
N LEU A 84 10.82 10.67 -1.31
CA LEU A 84 11.07 10.21 -2.67
C LEU A 84 10.07 10.84 -3.65
N SER A 85 10.40 10.84 -4.95
CA SER A 85 9.49 11.31 -6.01
C SER A 85 8.33 10.35 -6.32
N GLY A 86 8.33 9.16 -5.71
CA GLY A 86 7.30 8.14 -5.86
C GLY A 86 7.54 6.94 -4.94
N GLY A 87 6.48 6.16 -4.72
CA GLY A 87 6.52 4.98 -3.86
C GLY A 87 7.15 3.74 -4.49
N GLU A 88 7.47 3.73 -5.79
CA GLU A 88 7.88 2.51 -6.50
C GLU A 88 9.21 1.95 -5.99
N LEU A 89 10.17 2.82 -5.64
CA LEU A 89 11.43 2.36 -5.02
C LEU A 89 11.17 1.79 -3.62
N ALA A 90 10.29 2.41 -2.84
CA ALA A 90 9.91 1.91 -1.53
C ALA A 90 9.23 0.54 -1.63
N ALA A 91 8.44 0.30 -2.68
CA ALA A 91 7.77 -0.99 -2.92
C ALA A 91 8.74 -2.10 -3.31
N MET A 92 9.89 -1.77 -3.91
CA MET A 92 10.92 -2.76 -4.22
C MET A 92 11.84 -3.05 -3.02
N VAL A 93 11.86 -2.17 -2.03
CA VAL A 93 12.65 -2.32 -0.79
C VAL A 93 11.87 -3.10 0.26
N ALA A 94 10.57 -2.84 0.38
CA ALA A 94 9.67 -3.47 1.35
C ALA A 94 9.18 -4.84 0.85
#